data_AF-A0A1B1U4C9-F1
#
_entry.id   AF-A0A1B1U4C9-F1
#
_cell.length_a   1.000
_cell.length_b   1.000
_cell.length_c   1.000
_cell.angle_alpha   90.00
_cell.angle_beta   90.00
_cell.angle_gamma   90.00
#
_symmetry.space_group_name_H-M   'P 1'
#
loop_
_entity.id
_entity.type
_entity.pdbx_description
1 polymer ?
#
loop_
_entity_poly.entity_id
_entity_poly.type
_entity_poly.pdbx_seq_one_letter_code
_entity_poly.pdbx_strand_id
1 'polypeptide(L)'
;MNLFGEYVYHHSLLRIVAFDQQGLQEAFAQIQSCRDRGYLLGYVAYEAYYALIDETYRSKTPLLFFECFAHREAFTSLPKTHKIFAPQEVRFVDYESYAQQVEAIKEQILEGNTYQGNLTTCFEFVSTLELEEIFAALLYRQDTPYRAFLDTPYGKIASFSPELFFEIKGGGFILSR
;
A
#
# COMPACT_ATOMS: atom_id res chain seq x y z
N MET A 1 15.33 0.22 -2.12
CA MET A 1 15.25 0.26 -0.63
C MET A 1 13.91 -0.32 -0.24
N ASN A 2 13.77 -1.03 0.90
CA ASN A 2 12.47 -1.48 1.40
C ASN A 2 12.31 -1.01 2.84
N LEU A 3 11.34 -0.15 3.10
CA LEU A 3 11.16 0.55 4.37
C LEU A 3 9.71 0.43 4.84
N PHE A 4 9.52 0.23 6.14
CA PHE A 4 8.23 0.37 6.81
C PHE A 4 8.42 0.91 8.22
N GLY A 5 7.75 2.03 8.51
CA GLY A 5 7.85 2.76 9.78
C GLY A 5 9.29 3.18 10.08
N GLU A 6 9.86 2.58 11.12
CA GLU A 6 11.21 2.83 11.62
C GLU A 6 12.22 1.74 11.23
N TYR A 7 11.91 0.90 10.24
CA TYR A 7 12.79 -0.20 9.85
C TYR A 7 13.06 -0.25 8.35
N VAL A 8 14.30 -0.60 8.00
CA VAL A 8 14.70 -0.98 6.63
C VAL A 8 14.94 -2.48 6.60
N TYR A 9 14.53 -3.12 5.50
CA TYR A 9 14.51 -4.56 5.33
C TYR A 9 15.51 -4.98 4.23
N HIS A 10 16.34 -5.99 4.53
CA HIS A 10 17.44 -6.42 3.68
C HIS A 10 17.54 -7.94 3.59
N HIS A 11 18.20 -8.40 2.53
CA HIS A 11 18.41 -9.83 2.25
C HIS A 11 17.07 -10.57 2.06
N SER A 12 16.49 -10.46 0.86
CA SER A 12 15.28 -11.18 0.50
C SER A 12 15.54 -12.69 0.44
N LEU A 13 14.76 -13.45 1.19
CA LEU A 13 14.82 -14.91 1.30
C LEU A 13 13.78 -15.61 0.43
N LEU A 14 12.59 -15.01 0.33
CA LEU A 14 11.45 -15.57 -0.39
C LEU A 14 10.53 -14.43 -0.82
N ARG A 15 10.04 -14.52 -2.06
CA ARG A 15 8.98 -13.67 -2.59
C ARG A 15 7.69 -14.47 -2.70
N ILE A 16 6.59 -13.87 -2.23
CA ILE A 16 5.26 -14.46 -2.13
C ILE A 16 4.32 -13.57 -2.92
N VAL A 17 3.63 -14.12 -3.92
CA VAL A 17 2.76 -13.35 -4.83
C VAL A 17 1.47 -14.12 -5.08
N ALA A 18 0.35 -13.42 -5.17
CA ALA A 18 -0.94 -14.00 -5.52
C ALA A 18 -1.69 -13.17 -6.57
N PHE A 19 -2.44 -13.84 -7.45
CA PHE A 19 -3.25 -13.22 -8.51
C PHE A 19 -4.73 -13.65 -8.46
N ASP A 20 -5.07 -14.58 -7.57
CA ASP A 20 -6.38 -15.19 -7.46
C ASP A 20 -6.64 -15.73 -6.05
N GLN A 21 -7.84 -16.30 -5.83
CA GLN A 21 -8.28 -16.76 -4.51
C GLN A 21 -7.38 -17.87 -3.95
N GLN A 22 -7.05 -18.88 -4.77
CA GLN A 22 -6.19 -19.99 -4.34
C GLN A 22 -4.79 -19.48 -4.00
N GLY A 23 -4.22 -18.64 -4.87
CA GLY A 23 -2.92 -18.01 -4.63
C GLY A 23 -2.91 -17.14 -3.37
N LEU A 24 -4.00 -16.46 -3.05
CA LEU A 24 -4.12 -15.68 -1.80
C LEU A 24 -4.07 -16.61 -0.58
N GLN A 25 -4.81 -17.72 -0.58
CA GLN A 25 -4.78 -18.69 0.50
C GLN A 25 -3.37 -19.28 0.71
N GLU A 26 -2.74 -19.70 -0.38
CA GLU A 26 -1.36 -20.22 -0.36
C GLU A 26 -0.36 -19.16 0.11
N ALA A 27 -0.50 -17.92 -0.35
CA ALA A 27 0.35 -16.81 0.05
C ALA A 27 0.24 -16.50 1.54
N PHE A 28 -0.97 -16.45 2.10
CA PHE A 28 -1.15 -16.24 3.55
C PHE A 28 -0.58 -17.39 4.38
N ALA A 29 -0.68 -18.64 3.91
CA ALA A 29 -0.03 -19.78 4.56
C ALA A 29 1.51 -19.64 4.53
N GLN A 30 2.08 -19.22 3.40
CA GLN A 30 3.52 -18.95 3.28
C GLN A 30 3.98 -17.81 4.20
N ILE A 31 3.23 -16.70 4.24
CA ILE A 31 3.47 -15.58 5.16
C ILE A 31 3.49 -16.09 6.59
N GLN A 32 2.47 -16.86 7.01
CA GLN A 32 2.40 -17.42 8.36
C GLN A 32 3.61 -18.31 8.68
N SER A 33 4.05 -19.15 7.73
CA SER A 33 5.23 -20.02 7.92
C SER A 33 6.56 -19.25 8.02
N CYS A 34 6.63 -18.05 7.43
CA CYS A 34 7.84 -17.23 7.41
C CYS A 34 8.02 -16.40 8.67
N ARG A 35 6.99 -16.28 9.53
CA ARG A 35 7.02 -15.43 10.74
C ARG A 35 8.16 -15.75 11.69
N ASP A 36 8.55 -17.02 11.79
CA ASP A 36 9.62 -17.46 12.69
C ASP A 36 11.02 -17.41 12.03
N ARG A 37 11.08 -17.15 10.72
CA ARG A 37 12.30 -17.25 9.91
C ARG A 37 12.84 -15.91 9.43
N GLY A 38 12.06 -14.85 9.53
CA GLY A 38 12.45 -13.54 9.04
C GLY A 38 11.36 -12.50 9.23
N TYR A 39 11.54 -11.38 8.54
CA TYR A 39 10.66 -10.23 8.59
C TYR A 39 9.89 -10.09 7.28
N LEU A 40 8.57 -10.02 7.36
CA LEU A 40 7.71 -9.91 6.17
C LEU A 40 7.36 -8.45 5.90
N LEU A 41 7.54 -8.03 4.66
CA LEU A 41 7.12 -6.71 4.19
C LEU A 41 6.54 -6.82 2.78
N GLY A 42 5.44 -6.12 2.54
CA GLY A 42 4.66 -6.26 1.33
C GLY A 42 3.40 -5.42 1.33
N TYR A 43 2.51 -5.72 0.40
CA TYR A 43 1.18 -5.12 0.28
C TYR A 43 0.13 -6.18 -0.07
N VAL A 44 -1.11 -5.86 0.29
CA VAL A 44 -2.32 -6.49 -0.24
C VAL A 44 -3.06 -5.40 -1.00
N ALA A 45 -3.36 -5.63 -2.27
CA ALA A 45 -4.07 -4.67 -3.11
C ALA A 45 -5.53 -4.57 -2.65
N TYR A 46 -6.15 -3.40 -2.84
CA TYR A 46 -7.57 -3.22 -2.53
C TYR A 46 -8.42 -4.27 -3.25
N GLU A 47 -8.12 -4.52 -4.53
CA GLU A 47 -8.79 -5.47 -5.43
C GLU A 47 -8.73 -6.93 -4.97
N ALA A 48 -7.93 -7.28 -3.95
CA ALA A 48 -7.91 -8.64 -3.40
C ALA A 48 -9.30 -9.11 -2.94
N TYR A 49 -10.19 -8.18 -2.58
CA TYR A 49 -11.57 -8.50 -2.21
C TYR A 49 -12.37 -9.15 -3.34
N TYR A 50 -12.07 -8.86 -4.62
CA TYR A 50 -12.78 -9.48 -5.75
C TYR A 50 -12.62 -10.99 -5.75
N ALA A 51 -11.42 -11.48 -5.44
CA ALA A 51 -11.15 -12.91 -5.31
C ALA A 51 -11.86 -13.57 -4.11
N LEU A 52 -12.31 -12.78 -3.12
CA LEU A 52 -13.09 -13.28 -1.98
C LEU A 52 -14.58 -13.39 -2.29
N ILE A 53 -15.08 -12.59 -3.24
CA ILE A 53 -16.48 -12.57 -3.67
C ILE A 53 -16.70 -13.51 -4.87
N ASP A 54 -15.75 -13.56 -5.78
CA ASP A 54 -15.78 -14.37 -7.00
C ASP A 54 -14.52 -15.24 -7.11
N GLU A 55 -14.68 -16.55 -6.87
CA GLU A 55 -13.61 -17.54 -6.92
C GLU A 55 -12.99 -17.70 -8.32
N THR A 56 -13.71 -17.28 -9.36
CA THR A 56 -13.26 -17.32 -10.76
C THR A 56 -12.46 -16.09 -11.16
N TYR A 57 -12.45 -15.04 -10.33
CA TYR A 57 -11.73 -13.81 -10.60
C TYR A 57 -10.22 -14.08 -10.72
N ARG A 58 -9.60 -13.53 -11.77
CA ARG A 58 -8.16 -13.60 -12.02
C ARG A 58 -7.63 -12.20 -12.33
N SER A 59 -6.77 -11.69 -11.47
CA SER A 59 -6.18 -10.37 -11.66
C SER A 59 -5.00 -10.41 -12.63
N LYS A 60 -4.83 -9.33 -13.40
CA LYS A 60 -3.63 -9.12 -14.24
C LYS A 60 -2.43 -8.60 -13.44
N THR A 61 -2.69 -7.98 -12.29
CA THR A 61 -1.68 -7.46 -11.36
C THR A 61 -1.76 -8.21 -10.03
N PRO A 62 -0.69 -8.23 -9.22
CA PRO A 62 -0.71 -8.95 -7.96
C PRO A 62 -1.79 -8.40 -7.00
N LEU A 63 -2.61 -9.32 -6.48
CA LEU A 63 -3.53 -9.05 -5.37
C LEU A 63 -2.80 -9.00 -4.03
N LEU A 64 -1.68 -9.70 -3.94
CA LEU A 64 -0.80 -9.70 -2.79
C LEU A 64 0.64 -9.85 -3.26
N PHE A 65 1.53 -9.09 -2.65
CA PHE A 65 2.97 -9.23 -2.81
C PHE A 65 3.64 -9.07 -1.45
N PHE A 66 4.42 -10.05 -1.04
CA PHE A 66 5.26 -9.97 0.15
C PHE A 66 6.65 -10.51 -0.14
N GLU A 67 7.63 -9.97 0.55
CA GLU A 67 8.96 -10.56 0.65
C GLU A 67 9.28 -10.85 2.12
N CYS A 68 9.89 -12.01 2.35
CA CYS A 68 10.47 -12.38 3.63
C CYS A 68 11.96 -12.00 3.60
N PHE A 69 12.38 -11.17 4.55
CA PHE A 69 13.73 -10.64 4.68
C PHE A 69 14.44 -11.28 5.88
N ALA A 70 15.71 -11.62 5.72
CA ALA A 70 16.50 -12.20 6.82
C ALA A 70 16.77 -11.17 7.93
N HIS A 71 16.90 -9.90 7.55
CA HIS A 71 17.33 -8.84 8.45
C HIS A 71 16.46 -7.59 8.30
N ARG A 72 16.23 -6.93 9.43
CA ARG A 72 15.79 -5.54 9.47
C ARG A 72 16.68 -4.75 10.41
N GLU A 73 16.87 -3.48 10.12
CA GLU A 73 17.63 -2.54 10.95
C GLU A 73 16.84 -1.26 11.18
N ALA A 74 17.15 -0.58 12.30
CA ALA A 74 16.50 0.67 12.62
C ALA A 74 16.84 1.73 11.57
N PHE A 75 15.80 2.31 10.98
CA PHE A 75 15.90 3.42 10.06
C PHE A 75 16.17 4.70 10.87
N THR A 76 17.37 5.23 10.75
CA THR A 76 17.78 6.43 11.47
C THR A 76 17.30 7.70 10.76
N SER A 77 17.61 7.84 9.47
CA SER A 77 17.11 8.90 8.58
C SER A 77 17.73 8.75 7.18
N LEU A 78 17.09 9.34 6.17
CA LEU A 78 17.76 9.63 4.89
C LEU A 78 18.52 10.96 4.99
N PRO A 79 19.66 11.13 4.32
CA PRO A 79 20.32 12.44 4.26
C PRO A 79 19.33 13.53 3.86
N LYS A 80 19.34 14.66 4.58
CA LYS A 80 18.49 15.80 4.21
C LYS A 80 18.85 16.21 2.79
N THR A 81 17.90 16.03 1.88
CA THR A 81 18.06 16.44 0.50
C THR A 81 17.67 17.92 0.37
N HIS A 82 18.48 18.68 -0.37
CA HIS A 82 18.11 20.04 -0.81
C HIS A 82 17.19 20.00 -2.04
N LYS A 83 16.95 18.81 -2.61
CA LYS A 83 16.05 18.65 -3.75
C LYS A 83 14.62 18.92 -3.29
N ILE A 84 13.94 19.78 -4.02
CA ILE A 84 12.54 20.12 -3.78
C ILE A 84 11.70 19.27 -4.71
N PHE A 85 10.81 18.45 -4.13
CA PHE A 85 9.77 17.82 -4.90
C PHE A 85 8.76 18.88 -5.36
N ALA A 86 8.72 19.11 -6.67
CA ALA A 86 7.79 20.01 -7.35
C ALA A 86 7.19 19.26 -8.55
N PRO A 87 6.00 18.64 -8.40
CA PRO A 87 5.37 17.90 -9.48
C PRO A 87 5.00 18.84 -10.64
N GLN A 88 5.22 18.37 -11.87
CA GLN A 88 4.93 19.09 -13.11
C GLN A 88 3.77 18.39 -13.84
N GLU A 89 3.08 19.10 -14.73
CA GLU A 89 1.98 18.56 -15.53
C GLU A 89 0.97 17.75 -14.71
N VAL A 90 0.55 18.30 -13.56
CA VAL A 90 -0.39 17.61 -12.66
C VAL A 90 -1.75 17.50 -13.35
N ARG A 91 -2.21 16.26 -13.56
CA ARG A 91 -3.49 15.94 -14.19
C ARG A 91 -4.38 15.22 -13.19
N PHE A 92 -5.48 15.86 -12.82
CA PHE A 92 -6.53 15.26 -11.99
C PHE A 92 -7.61 14.62 -12.87
N VAL A 93 -8.40 13.73 -12.27
CA VAL A 93 -9.69 13.35 -12.85
C VAL A 93 -10.55 14.59 -13.06
N ASP A 94 -11.30 14.60 -14.16
CA ASP A 94 -12.25 15.66 -14.52
C ASP A 94 -13.26 15.89 -13.39
N TYR A 95 -13.49 17.17 -13.07
CA TYR A 95 -14.40 17.59 -12.01
C TYR A 95 -15.84 17.15 -12.28
N GLU A 96 -16.31 17.24 -13.53
CA GLU A 96 -17.69 16.91 -13.88
C GLU A 96 -17.96 15.42 -13.68
N SER A 97 -17.05 14.55 -14.11
CA SER A 97 -17.11 13.10 -13.86
C SER A 97 -17.06 12.78 -12.37
N TYR A 98 -16.18 13.44 -11.60
CA TYR A 98 -16.14 13.23 -10.14
C TYR A 98 -17.45 13.67 -9.47
N ALA A 99 -18.00 14.82 -9.86
CA ALA A 99 -19.26 15.34 -9.33
C ALA A 99 -20.44 14.40 -9.65
N GLN A 100 -20.49 13.83 -10.86
CA GLN A 100 -21.50 12.84 -11.23
C GLN A 100 -21.42 11.58 -10.36
N GLN A 101 -20.20 11.11 -10.05
CA GLN A 101 -20.01 9.96 -9.14
C GLN A 101 -20.45 10.28 -7.71
N VAL A 102 -20.23 11.51 -7.22
CA VAL A 102 -20.73 11.96 -5.92
C VAL A 102 -22.25 11.94 -5.89
N GLU A 103 -22.92 12.47 -6.92
CA GLU A 103 -24.39 12.46 -6.97
C GLU A 103 -24.94 11.03 -7.04
N ALA A 104 -24.33 10.14 -7.81
CA ALA A 104 -24.72 8.73 -7.85
C ALA A 104 -24.65 8.06 -6.46
N ILE A 105 -23.60 8.35 -5.67
CA ILE A 105 -23.50 7.83 -4.29
C ILE A 105 -24.61 8.40 -3.41
N LYS A 106 -24.93 9.69 -3.53
CA LYS A 106 -26.02 10.31 -2.77
C LYS A 106 -27.37 9.71 -3.11
N GLU A 107 -27.64 9.42 -4.37
CA GLU A 107 -28.86 8.74 -4.81
C GLU A 107 -28.96 7.35 -4.16
N GLN A 108 -27.88 6.57 -4.16
CA GLN A 108 -27.85 5.26 -3.48
C GLN A 108 -28.08 5.36 -1.97
N ILE A 109 -27.65 6.45 -1.33
CA ILE A 109 -27.93 6.71 0.09
C ILE A 109 -29.41 7.07 0.30
N LEU A 110 -29.99 7.92 -0.56
CA LEU A 110 -31.40 8.32 -0.48
C LEU A 110 -32.35 7.14 -0.70
N GLU A 111 -31.97 6.20 -1.58
CA GLU A 111 -32.71 4.96 -1.81
C GLU A 111 -32.58 3.95 -0.65
N GLY A 112 -31.65 4.18 0.28
CA GLY A 112 -31.40 3.30 1.42
C GLY A 112 -30.56 2.07 1.09
N ASN A 113 -29.86 2.06 -0.06
CA ASN A 113 -28.99 0.93 -0.47
C ASN A 113 -27.66 0.91 0.31
N THR A 114 -27.17 2.09 0.72
CA THR A 114 -26.00 2.24 1.58
C THR A 114 -26.14 3.45 2.50
N TYR A 115 -25.34 3.51 3.57
CA TYR A 115 -25.25 4.68 4.45
C TYR A 115 -24.08 5.60 4.09
N GLN A 116 -23.04 5.04 3.46
CA GLN A 116 -21.82 5.76 3.13
C GLN A 116 -21.16 5.14 1.89
N GLY A 117 -20.62 5.99 1.02
CA GLY A 117 -19.66 5.61 -0.02
C GLY A 117 -18.36 6.36 0.18
N ASN A 118 -17.23 5.66 0.12
CA ASN A 118 -15.90 6.29 0.13
C ASN A 118 -15.43 6.48 -1.33
N LEU A 119 -15.56 7.70 -1.84
CA LEU A 119 -15.15 8.03 -3.20
C LEU A 119 -13.77 8.69 -3.20
N THR A 120 -12.82 8.06 -3.88
CA THR A 120 -11.45 8.56 -4.05
C THR A 120 -11.20 9.03 -5.47
N THR A 121 -10.27 9.95 -5.65
CA THR A 121 -9.74 10.37 -6.96
C THR A 121 -8.23 10.13 -7.02
N CYS A 122 -7.69 10.05 -8.22
CA CYS A 122 -6.25 9.97 -8.46
C CYS A 122 -5.79 11.17 -9.28
N PHE A 123 -4.48 11.41 -9.27
CA PHE A 123 -3.84 12.35 -10.16
C PHE A 123 -2.51 11.80 -10.65
N GLU A 124 -2.13 12.22 -11.83
CA GLU A 124 -0.85 11.92 -12.44
C GLU A 124 0.01 13.17 -12.44
N PHE A 125 1.32 13.00 -12.44
CA PHE A 125 2.27 14.10 -12.58
C PHE A 125 3.56 13.60 -13.20
N VAL A 126 4.35 14.53 -13.73
CA VAL A 126 5.72 14.32 -14.20
C VAL A 126 6.68 14.86 -13.15
N SER A 127 7.80 14.18 -12.94
CA SER A 127 8.86 14.65 -12.05
C SER A 127 10.23 14.42 -12.69
N THR A 128 11.17 15.30 -12.33
CA THR A 128 12.60 15.13 -12.63
C THR A 128 13.33 14.33 -11.54
N LEU A 129 12.63 13.98 -10.46
CA LEU A 129 13.13 13.18 -9.35
C LEU A 129 12.67 11.74 -9.47
N GLU A 130 13.54 10.81 -9.12
CA GLU A 130 13.16 9.41 -8.94
C GLU A 130 12.32 9.24 -7.65
N LEU A 131 11.52 8.18 -7.56
CA LEU A 131 10.58 8.00 -6.45
C LEU A 131 11.28 7.96 -5.08
N GLU A 132 12.48 7.39 -5.00
CA GLU A 132 13.32 7.41 -3.80
C GLU A 132 13.65 8.83 -3.32
N GLU A 133 13.91 9.73 -4.28
CA GLU A 133 14.25 11.11 -4.01
C GLU A 133 13.01 11.92 -3.62
N ILE A 134 11.87 11.62 -4.26
CA ILE A 134 10.57 12.15 -3.87
C ILE A 134 10.26 11.71 -2.43
N PHE A 135 10.42 10.43 -2.12
CA PHE A 135 10.20 9.88 -0.79
C PHE A 135 11.09 10.58 0.25
N ALA A 136 12.39 10.72 -0.02
CA ALA A 136 13.33 11.43 0.85
C ALA A 136 12.96 12.92 1.05
N ALA A 137 12.53 13.60 -0.01
CA ALA A 137 12.15 15.02 0.04
C ALA A 137 10.85 15.26 0.82
N LEU A 138 9.93 14.28 0.82
CA LEU A 138 8.65 14.34 1.52
C LEU A 138 8.72 13.84 2.96
N LEU A 139 9.62 12.90 3.27
CA LEU A 139 9.76 12.26 4.58
C LEU A 139 9.83 13.25 5.74
N TYR A 140 10.54 14.37 5.56
CA TYR A 140 10.69 15.40 6.58
C TYR A 140 9.49 16.35 6.71
N ARG A 141 8.60 16.38 5.72
CA ARG A 141 7.39 17.21 5.70
C ARG A 141 6.14 16.43 6.11
N GLN A 142 6.16 15.12 5.92
CA GLN A 142 5.07 14.19 6.21
C GLN A 142 5.57 13.04 7.10
N ASP A 143 5.87 13.38 8.35
CA ASP A 143 6.29 12.38 9.33
C ASP A 143 5.08 11.57 9.80
N THR A 144 4.87 10.40 9.19
CA THR A 144 3.77 9.49 9.49
C THR A 144 4.30 8.18 10.07
N PRO A 145 3.61 7.60 11.07
CA PRO A 145 4.08 6.40 11.76
C PRO A 145 4.12 5.15 10.86
N TYR A 146 3.28 5.09 9.83
CA TYR A 146 3.17 3.95 8.91
C TYR A 146 3.66 4.27 7.51
N ARG A 147 4.66 5.14 7.40
CA ARG A 147 5.38 5.39 6.14
C ARG A 147 5.95 4.09 5.58
N ALA A 148 5.92 3.95 4.27
CA ALA A 148 6.51 2.80 3.60
C ALA A 148 7.15 3.20 2.28
N PHE A 149 8.23 2.51 1.93
CA PHE A 149 8.78 2.55 0.59
C PHE A 149 9.03 1.11 0.14
N LEU A 150 8.37 0.68 -0.94
CA LEU A 150 8.48 -0.66 -1.48
C LEU A 150 9.02 -0.59 -2.90
N ASP A 151 10.09 -1.31 -3.19
CA ASP A 151 10.67 -1.45 -4.52
C ASP A 151 10.44 -2.88 -5.00
N THR A 152 9.39 -3.07 -5.80
CA THR A 152 8.91 -4.39 -6.21
C THR A 152 9.05 -4.59 -7.72
N PRO A 153 9.07 -5.84 -8.21
CA PRO A 153 9.01 -6.11 -9.65
C PRO A 153 7.75 -5.60 -10.34
N TYR A 154 6.72 -5.24 -9.57
CA TYR A 154 5.42 -4.78 -10.07
C TYR A 154 5.24 -3.26 -10.00
N GLY A 155 6.27 -2.55 -9.54
CA GLY A 155 6.25 -1.11 -9.37
C GLY A 155 6.83 -0.69 -8.02
N LYS A 156 7.10 0.61 -7.90
CA LYS A 156 7.56 1.22 -6.66
C LYS A 156 6.40 1.93 -5.96
N ILE A 157 6.36 1.84 -4.64
CA ILE A 157 5.32 2.45 -3.81
C ILE A 157 6.00 3.34 -2.78
N ALA A 158 5.59 4.60 -2.70
CA ALA A 158 5.93 5.52 -1.62
C ALA A 158 4.63 5.87 -0.88
N SER A 159 4.53 5.45 0.39
CA SER A 159 3.36 5.63 1.23
C SER A 159 3.70 6.50 2.44
N PHE A 160 2.80 7.43 2.76
CA PHE A 160 2.84 8.28 3.95
C PHE A 160 1.54 8.09 4.74
N SER A 161 1.22 6.85 5.10
CA SER A 161 -0.04 6.54 5.79
C SER A 161 -0.04 7.03 7.24
N PRO A 162 -1.01 7.88 7.65
CA PRO A 162 -1.17 8.28 9.04
C PRO A 162 -1.90 7.23 9.89
N GLU A 163 -2.59 6.28 9.25
CA GLU A 163 -3.53 5.38 9.90
C GLU A 163 -3.09 3.92 9.86
N LEU A 164 -3.35 3.23 10.97
CA LEU A 164 -3.15 1.80 11.13
C LEU A 164 -4.41 1.09 10.67
N PHE A 165 -4.28 0.12 9.76
CA PHE A 165 -5.41 -0.75 9.46
C PHE A 165 -5.70 -1.69 10.62
N PHE A 166 -4.72 -2.53 10.99
CA PHE A 166 -4.73 -3.28 12.24
C PHE A 166 -3.33 -3.73 12.66
N GLU A 167 -3.17 -4.08 13.93
CA GLU A 167 -1.99 -4.73 14.50
C GLU A 167 -2.44 -5.97 15.30
N ILE A 168 -1.74 -7.10 15.13
CA ILE A 168 -1.97 -8.31 15.93
C ILE A 168 -0.88 -8.42 16.99
N LYS A 169 -1.26 -8.33 18.26
CA LYS A 169 -0.38 -8.50 19.43
C LYS A 169 -0.36 -9.95 19.90
N GLY A 170 0.60 -10.26 20.77
CA GLY A 170 0.73 -11.60 21.38
C GLY A 170 -0.57 -12.05 22.04
N GLY A 171 -0.93 -13.32 21.88
CA GLY A 171 -2.20 -13.86 22.38
C GLY A 171 -3.41 -13.62 21.45
N GLY A 172 -3.20 -13.07 20.25
CA GLY A 172 -4.26 -12.88 19.25
C GLY A 172 -5.09 -11.61 19.42
N PHE A 173 -4.65 -10.68 20.27
CA PHE A 173 -5.31 -9.39 20.42
C PHE A 173 -5.14 -8.56 19.15
N ILE A 174 -6.25 -8.08 18.58
CA ILE A 174 -6.27 -7.23 17.39
C ILE A 174 -6.55 -5.79 17.83
N LEU A 175 -5.64 -4.88 17.47
CA LEU A 175 -5.81 -3.44 17.60
C LEU A 175 -6.17 -2.88 16.21
N SER A 176 -7.21 -2.08 16.11
CA SER A 176 -7.57 -1.29 14.93
C SER A 176 -8.03 0.09 15.41
N ARG A 177 -8.03 1.10 14.53
CA ARG A 177 -8.43 2.47 14.86
C ARG A 177 -9.67 2.87 14.08
#